data_AF-A0A427ZDF8-F1
#
_entry.id   AF-A0A427ZDF8-F1
#
_cell.length_a   1.000
_cell.length_b   1.000
_cell.length_c   1.000
_cell.angle_alpha   90.00
_cell.angle_beta   90.00
_cell.angle_gamma   90.00
#
_symmetry.space_group_name_H-M   'P 1'
#
loop_
_entity.id
_entity.type
_entity.pdbx_description
1 polymer ?
#
loop_
_entity_poly.entity_id
_entity_poly.type
_entity_poly.pdbx_seq_one_letter_code
_entity_poly.pdbx_strand_id
1 'polypeptide(L)'
;MLVKIPLIQCFYGIRSMRQTIKDIEVNVAYRWFLGLSLDDKVPHFTTYGKNYSRRFQDKALITEIFSQVLHQALCAGLMDPSEIFVDGTPIKAAANSHKYHKEMVAQQAKFMREQLEVEIDVDRRKHEKSP
;
A
#
# COMPACT_ATOMS: atom_id res chain seq x y z
N MET A 1 10.26 -6.92 -21.85
CA MET A 1 10.11 -6.91 -20.37
C MET A 1 10.18 -5.52 -19.74
N LEU A 2 11.14 -4.65 -20.10
CA LEU A 2 11.36 -3.37 -19.40
C LEU A 2 10.15 -2.42 -19.34
N VAL A 3 9.27 -2.44 -20.35
CA VAL A 3 8.02 -1.67 -20.34
C VAL A 3 6.85 -2.49 -19.80
N LYS A 4 6.82 -3.80 -20.11
CA LYS A 4 5.73 -4.69 -19.71
C LYS A 4 5.62 -4.91 -18.20
N ILE A 5 6.74 -5.02 -17.47
CA ILE A 5 6.71 -5.24 -16.02
C ILE A 5 6.05 -4.05 -15.27
N PRO A 6 6.40 -2.78 -15.56
CA PRO A 6 5.71 -1.62 -15.00
C PRO A 6 4.23 -1.55 -15.36
N LEU A 7 3.84 -2.00 -16.56
CA LEU A 7 2.42 -2.05 -16.92
C LEU A 7 1.63 -3.00 -16.00
N ILE A 8 2.22 -4.15 -15.61
CA ILE A 8 1.61 -5.02 -14.59
C ILE A 8 1.43 -4.26 -13.27
N GLN A 9 2.43 -3.49 -12.84
CA GLN A 9 2.31 -2.67 -11.63
C GLN A 9 1.18 -1.64 -11.72
N CYS A 10 1.05 -0.95 -12.87
CA CYS A 10 0.02 0.04 -13.10
C CYS A 10 -1.38 -0.57 -13.12
N PHE A 11 -1.59 -1.66 -13.86
CA PHE A 11 -2.90 -2.29 -13.99
C PHE A 11 -3.40 -2.95 -12.71
N TYR A 12 -2.49 -3.56 -11.94
CA TYR A 12 -2.84 -4.29 -10.72
C TYR A 12 -2.51 -3.53 -9.43
N GLY A 13 -2.10 -2.26 -9.52
CA GLY A 13 -1.80 -1.42 -8.36
C GLY A 13 -0.62 -1.89 -7.49
N ILE A 14 0.30 -2.69 -8.03
CA ILE A 14 1.42 -3.27 -7.25
C ILE A 14 2.52 -2.23 -7.04
N ARG A 15 2.63 -1.70 -5.82
CA ARG A 15 3.59 -0.63 -5.49
C ARG A 15 5.05 -1.09 -5.41
N SER A 16 5.31 -2.39 -5.23
CA SER A 16 6.66 -2.92 -4.99
C SER A 16 7.17 -3.74 -6.16
N MET A 17 8.27 -3.31 -6.77
CA MET A 17 8.95 -4.07 -7.83
C MET A 17 9.35 -5.48 -7.37
N ARG A 18 9.78 -5.62 -6.11
CA ARG A 18 10.13 -6.93 -5.54
C ARG A 18 8.92 -7.84 -5.49
N GLN A 19 7.77 -7.30 -5.11
CA GLN A 19 6.51 -8.05 -5.12
C GLN A 19 6.12 -8.44 -6.55
N THR A 20 6.19 -7.49 -7.49
CA THR A 20 5.89 -7.76 -8.90
C THR A 20 6.71 -8.91 -9.47
N ILE A 21 8.02 -8.94 -9.18
CA ILE A 21 8.90 -10.02 -9.66
C ILE A 21 8.52 -11.37 -9.02
N LYS A 22 8.21 -11.41 -7.72
CA LYS A 22 7.68 -12.63 -7.07
C LYS A 22 6.37 -13.08 -7.68
N ASP A 23 5.46 -12.15 -7.96
CA ASP A 23 4.18 -12.50 -8.58
C ASP A 23 4.39 -13.05 -9.99
N ILE A 24 5.36 -12.53 -10.76
CA ILE A 24 5.72 -13.07 -12.09
C ILE A 24 6.27 -14.49 -12.00
N GLU A 25 6.94 -14.87 -10.90
CA GLU A 25 7.46 -16.23 -10.72
C GLU A 25 6.33 -17.26 -10.62
N VAL A 26 5.21 -16.89 -9.99
CA VAL A 26 4.09 -17.82 -9.70
C VAL A 26 2.88 -17.66 -10.62
N ASN A 27 2.67 -16.47 -11.20
CA ASN A 27 1.48 -16.16 -11.97
C ASN A 27 1.69 -16.44 -13.46
N VAL A 28 1.04 -17.49 -13.97
CA VAL A 28 1.12 -17.91 -15.37
C VAL A 28 0.64 -16.82 -16.34
N ALA A 29 -0.38 -16.03 -15.97
CA ALA A 29 -0.87 -14.95 -16.84
C ALA A 29 0.18 -13.84 -16.99
N TYR A 30 0.93 -13.53 -15.93
CA TYR A 30 2.02 -12.55 -16.00
C TYR A 30 3.18 -13.07 -16.84
N ARG A 31 3.53 -14.36 -16.72
CA ARG A 31 4.55 -15.00 -17.56
C ARG A 31 4.15 -14.97 -19.04
N TRP A 32 2.91 -15.36 -19.35
CA TRP A 32 2.37 -15.30 -20.71
C TRP A 32 2.43 -13.89 -21.29
N PHE A 33 1.99 -12.88 -20.53
CA PHE A 33 2.06 -11.47 -20.95
C PHE A 33 3.50 -11.02 -21.23
N LEU A 34 4.46 -11.49 -20.43
CA LEU A 34 5.88 -11.21 -20.59
C LEU A 34 6.56 -12.01 -21.70
N GLY A 35 5.90 -13.04 -22.25
CA GLY A 35 6.48 -13.97 -23.22
C GLY A 35 7.46 -14.96 -22.59
N LEU A 36 7.26 -15.30 -21.32
CA LEU A 36 8.03 -16.30 -20.58
C LEU A 36 7.30 -17.64 -20.62
N SER A 37 8.02 -18.70 -20.98
CA SER A 37 7.62 -20.10 -20.79
C SER A 37 7.61 -20.44 -19.30
N LEU A 38 7.14 -21.62 -18.89
CA LEU A 38 7.14 -21.99 -17.46
C LEU A 38 8.56 -22.15 -16.88
N ASP A 39 9.50 -22.63 -17.70
CA ASP A 39 10.88 -22.92 -17.26
C ASP A 39 11.82 -21.70 -17.32
N ASP A 40 11.39 -20.60 -17.94
CA ASP A 40 12.25 -19.43 -18.13
C ASP A 40 12.58 -18.75 -16.79
N LYS A 41 13.78 -18.20 -16.67
CA LYS A 41 14.15 -17.44 -15.46
C LYS A 41 13.54 -16.04 -15.49
N VAL A 42 12.91 -15.65 -14.38
CA VAL A 42 12.47 -14.27 -14.17
C VAL A 42 13.68 -13.40 -13.80
N PRO A 43 13.83 -12.19 -14.39
CA PRO A 43 14.90 -11.28 -14.01
C PRO A 43 14.83 -10.91 -12.53
N HIS A 44 15.98 -10.88 -11.86
CA HIS A 44 16.05 -10.38 -10.49
C HIS A 44 15.71 -8.88 -10.42
N PHE A 45 15.00 -8.45 -9.36
CA PHE A 45 14.50 -7.08 -9.22
C PHE A 45 15.63 -6.01 -9.28
N THR A 46 16.84 -6.32 -8.81
CA THR A 46 17.99 -5.39 -8.91
C THR A 46 18.45 -5.22 -10.35
N THR A 47 18.52 -6.31 -11.10
CA THR A 47 18.91 -6.33 -12.51
C THR A 47 17.89 -5.55 -13.34
N TYR A 48 16.62 -5.76 -13.06
CA TYR A 48 15.54 -4.98 -13.64
C TYR A 48 15.70 -3.49 -13.32
N GLY A 49 15.80 -3.14 -12.03
CA GLY A 49 15.85 -1.76 -11.57
C GLY A 49 17.00 -0.97 -12.20
N LYS A 50 18.21 -1.55 -12.22
CA LYS A 50 19.38 -0.93 -12.87
C LYS A 50 19.17 -0.70 -14.37
N ASN A 51 18.59 -1.66 -15.08
CA ASN A 51 18.33 -1.50 -16.52
C ASN A 51 17.23 -0.50 -16.81
N TYR A 52 16.18 -0.47 -15.99
CA TYR A 52 15.08 0.46 -16.12
C TYR A 52 15.56 1.89 -15.88
N SER A 53 16.22 2.15 -14.76
CA SER A 53 16.77 3.48 -14.44
C SER A 53 17.73 3.96 -15.53
N ARG A 54 18.70 3.13 -15.94
CA ARG A 54 19.66 3.53 -16.99
C ARG A 54 19.03 3.95 -18.32
N ARG A 55 17.86 3.41 -18.67
CA ARG A 55 17.21 3.64 -19.98
C ARG A 55 16.05 4.64 -19.92
N PHE A 56 15.37 4.74 -18.79
CA PHE A 56 14.07 5.40 -18.67
C PHE A 56 13.94 6.31 -17.44
N GLN A 57 14.98 6.51 -16.63
CA GLN A 57 14.90 7.34 -15.42
C GLN A 57 14.41 8.77 -15.69
N ASP A 58 14.80 9.37 -16.81
CA ASP A 58 14.43 10.75 -17.16
C ASP A 58 13.21 10.82 -18.10
N LYS A 59 12.60 9.68 -18.42
CA LYS A 59 11.47 9.60 -19.33
C LYS A 59 10.26 9.14 -18.55
N ALA A 60 9.21 9.95 -18.52
CA ALA A 60 7.89 9.57 -18.02
C ALA A 60 7.19 8.54 -18.94
N LEU A 61 7.96 7.67 -19.59
CA LEU A 61 7.55 6.78 -20.67
C LEU A 61 6.39 5.87 -20.27
N ILE A 62 6.46 5.27 -19.07
CA ILE A 62 5.39 4.36 -18.61
C ILE A 62 4.10 5.14 -18.38
N THR A 63 4.20 6.33 -17.79
CA THR A 63 3.05 7.22 -17.57
C THR A 63 2.43 7.65 -18.90
N GLU A 64 3.24 8.02 -19.88
CA GLU A 64 2.80 8.41 -21.22
C GLU A 64 2.12 7.24 -21.94
N ILE A 65 2.72 6.05 -21.93
CA ILE A 65 2.13 4.85 -22.54
C ILE A 65 0.80 4.52 -21.86
N PHE A 66 0.76 4.55 -20.53
CA PHE A 66 -0.46 4.26 -19.78
C PHE A 66 -1.57 5.27 -20.12
N SER A 67 -1.24 6.56 -20.18
CA SER A 67 -2.18 7.61 -20.58
C SER A 67 -2.72 7.40 -22.00
N GLN A 68 -1.88 7.00 -22.95
CA GLN A 68 -2.30 6.69 -24.32
C GLN A 68 -3.23 5.48 -24.38
N VAL A 69 -2.94 4.40 -23.64
CA VAL A 69 -3.81 3.23 -23.57
C VAL A 69 -5.16 3.59 -22.95
N LEU A 70 -5.15 4.40 -21.88
CA LEU A 70 -6.36 4.88 -21.23
C LEU A 70 -7.21 5.73 -22.18
N HIS A 71 -6.58 6.64 -22.94
CA HIS A 71 -7.25 7.45 -23.94
C HIS A 71 -7.89 6.59 -25.04
N GLN A 72 -7.20 5.56 -25.52
CA GLN A 72 -7.76 4.64 -26.50
C GLN A 72 -8.98 3.87 -25.95
N ALA A 73 -8.91 3.41 -24.70
CA ALA A 73 -10.04 2.75 -24.04
C ALA A 73 -11.25 3.68 -23.89
N LEU A 74 -11.00 4.96 -23.57
CA LEU A 74 -12.04 5.99 -23.48
C LEU A 74 -12.68 6.23 -24.85
N CYS A 75 -11.89 6.44 -25.90
CA CYS A 75 -12.40 6.63 -27.26
C CYS A 75 -13.15 5.42 -27.81
N ALA A 76 -12.79 4.22 -27.38
CA ALA A 76 -13.47 2.98 -27.75
C ALA A 76 -14.79 2.75 -26.96
N GLY A 77 -15.15 3.64 -26.03
CA GLY A 77 -16.34 3.49 -25.19
C GLY A 77 -16.25 2.33 -24.19
N LEU A 78 -15.03 1.89 -23.86
CA LEU A 78 -14.79 0.79 -22.91
C LEU A 78 -14.77 1.26 -21.45
N MET A 79 -14.89 2.56 -21.22
CA MET A 79 -14.91 3.18 -19.90
C MET A 79 -16.05 4.17 -19.81
N ASP A 80 -16.80 4.12 -18.72
CA ASP A 80 -17.79 5.13 -18.37
C ASP A 80 -17.15 6.12 -17.36
N PRO A 81 -16.94 7.40 -17.74
CA PRO A 81 -16.36 8.40 -16.84
C PRO A 81 -17.36 8.90 -15.77
N SER A 82 -18.61 8.44 -15.80
CA SER A 82 -19.68 8.91 -14.90
C SER A 82 -19.49 8.45 -13.45
N GLU A 83 -18.78 7.34 -13.22
CA GLU A 83 -18.56 6.76 -11.89
C GLU A 83 -17.06 6.69 -11.57
N ILE A 84 -16.60 7.55 -10.66
CA ILE A 84 -15.22 7.53 -10.15
C ILE A 84 -15.19 6.74 -8.84
N PHE A 85 -14.65 5.52 -8.88
CA PHE A 85 -14.40 4.73 -7.69
C PHE A 85 -13.07 5.15 -7.05
N VAL A 86 -13.14 5.93 -5.96
CA VAL A 86 -11.98 6.25 -5.12
C VAL A 86 -12.02 5.35 -3.89
N ASP A 87 -11.24 4.27 -3.88
CA ASP A 87 -11.00 3.50 -2.65
C ASP A 87 -9.99 4.27 -1.78
N GLY A 88 -10.52 5.20 -0.99
CA GLY A 88 -9.74 5.94 -0.01
C GLY A 88 -9.46 5.05 1.19
N THR A 89 -8.43 4.19 1.14
CA THR A 89 -7.95 3.53 2.35
C THR A 89 -7.34 4.60 3.26
N PRO A 90 -7.88 4.87 4.47
CA PRO A 90 -7.25 5.80 5.39
C PRO A 90 -5.93 5.18 5.86
N ILE A 91 -4.83 5.62 5.26
CA ILE A 91 -3.49 5.28 5.76
C ILE A 91 -3.39 5.95 7.12
N LYS A 92 -3.50 5.16 8.20
CA LYS A 92 -3.10 5.62 9.53
C LYS A 92 -1.63 5.99 9.42
N ALA A 93 -1.33 7.29 9.41
CA ALA A 93 0.01 7.76 9.59
C ALA A 93 0.54 7.09 10.86
N ALA A 94 1.70 6.44 10.78
CA ALA A 94 2.44 6.02 11.96
C ALA A 94 2.95 7.29 12.66
N ALA A 95 2.03 8.04 13.26
CA ALA A 95 2.35 9.06 14.24
C ALA A 95 2.94 8.30 15.42
N ASN A 96 4.25 8.42 15.60
CA ASN A 96 4.93 7.93 16.79
C ASN A 96 4.13 8.34 18.04
N SER A 97 3.48 7.39 18.69
CA SER A 97 2.61 7.58 19.86
C SER A 97 3.38 7.90 21.14
N HIS A 98 4.70 8.08 21.06
CA HIS A 98 5.57 8.40 22.19
C HIS A 98 6.10 9.84 22.19
N LYS A 99 5.27 10.81 21.80
CA LYS A 99 5.48 12.21 22.18
C LYS A 99 4.62 12.53 23.39
N TYR A 100 5.17 12.34 24.58
CA TYR A 100 4.57 12.83 25.81
C TYR A 100 4.95 14.30 26.00
N HIS A 101 3.95 15.18 25.98
CA HIS A 101 4.11 16.56 26.44
C HIS A 101 3.79 16.59 27.93
N LYS A 102 4.76 16.95 28.77
CA LYS A 102 4.51 17.14 30.21
C LYS A 102 3.78 18.46 30.38
N GLU A 103 2.51 18.40 30.72
CA GLU A 103 1.68 19.55 31.03
C GLU A 103 1.41 19.57 32.54
N MET A 104 1.53 20.73 33.17
CA MET A 104 1.24 20.91 34.59
C MET A 104 -0.27 20.89 34.79
N VAL A 105 -0.82 19.72 35.14
CA VAL A 105 -2.26 19.58 35.41
C VAL A 105 -2.54 19.92 36.88
N ALA A 106 -3.59 20.70 37.13
CA ALA A 106 -4.03 21.05 38.48
C ALA A 106 -4.38 19.79 39.31
N GLN A 107 -4.00 19.78 40.59
CA GLN A 107 -4.12 18.65 41.53
C GLN A 107 -5.51 17.97 41.57
N GLN A 108 -6.58 18.71 41.27
CA GLN A 108 -7.96 18.18 41.21
C GLN A 108 -8.12 17.03 40.19
N ALA A 109 -7.43 17.08 39.05
CA ALA A 109 -7.55 16.03 38.03
C ALA A 109 -6.91 14.70 38.46
N LYS A 110 -5.91 14.74 39.35
CA LYS A 110 -5.28 13.53 39.89
C LYS A 110 -6.18 12.85 40.92
N PHE A 111 -6.83 13.63 41.78
CA PHE A 111 -7.76 13.12 42.79
C PHE A 111 -8.94 12.35 42.18
N MET A 112 -9.52 12.87 41.08
CA MET A 112 -10.62 12.20 40.36
C MET A 112 -10.18 10.85 39.76
N ARG A 113 -8.92 10.73 39.35
CA ARG A 113 -8.37 9.48 38.79
C ARG A 113 -8.21 8.40 39.86
N GLU A 114 -7.70 8.78 41.03
CA GLU A 114 -7.54 7.87 42.16
C GLU A 114 -8.91 7.36 42.66
N GLN A 115 -9.93 8.21 42.72
CA GLN A 115 -11.29 7.79 43.05
C GLN A 115 -11.89 6.84 42.01
N LEU A 116 -11.70 7.13 40.71
CA LEU A 116 -12.19 6.30 39.62
C LEU A 116 -11.52 4.91 39.61
N GLU A 117 -10.22 4.83 39.91
CA GLU A 117 -9.51 3.56 40.02
C GLU A 117 -10.03 2.69 41.17
N VAL A 118 -10.35 3.31 42.31
CA VAL A 118 -10.98 2.62 43.45
C VAL A 118 -12.38 2.11 43.08
N GLU A 119 -13.19 2.91 42.38
CA GLU A 119 -14.52 2.47 41.91
C GLU A 119 -14.44 1.31 40.91
N ILE A 120 -13.50 1.39 39.97
CA ILE A 120 -13.26 0.32 38.98
C ILE A 120 -12.81 -0.96 39.68
N ASP A 121 -11.96 -0.88 40.70
CA ASP A 121 -11.48 -2.06 41.43
C ASP A 121 -12.58 -2.70 42.29
N VAL A 122 -13.45 -1.88 42.90
CA VAL A 122 -14.67 -2.36 43.58
C VAL A 122 -15.61 -3.05 42.60
N ASP A 123 -15.81 -2.48 41.41
CA ASP A 123 -16.66 -3.07 40.38
C ASP A 123 -16.08 -4.38 39.82
N ARG A 124 -14.75 -4.45 39.64
CA ARG A 124 -14.07 -5.69 39.23
C ARG A 124 -14.21 -6.81 40.26
N ARG A 125 -14.12 -6.50 41.56
CA ARG A 125 -14.36 -7.47 42.64
C ARG A 125 -15.80 -7.97 42.68
N LYS A 126 -16.77 -7.08 42.42
CA LYS A 126 -18.20 -7.48 42.31
C LYS A 126 -18.46 -8.44 41.15
N HIS A 127 -17.67 -8.34 40.08
CA HIS A 127 -17.83 -9.15 38.87
C HIS A 127 -16.84 -10.31 38.78
N GLU A 128 -16.14 -10.68 39.86
CA GLU A 128 -15.16 -11.79 39.94
C GLU A 128 -14.09 -11.77 38.83
N LYS A 129 -13.74 -10.57 38.32
CA LYS A 129 -12.70 -10.43 37.29
C LYS A 129 -11.35 -10.18 37.94
N SER A 130 -10.38 -11.04 37.61
CA SER A 130 -8.97 -10.91 38.03
C SER A 130 -8.26 -9.78 37.27
N PRO A 131 -7.18 -9.18 37.85
CA PRO A 131 -6.64 -7.88 37.46
C PRO A 131 -6.23 -7.70 36.00
#